data_AF-A0A9W9YJK1-F1
#
_entry.id   AF-A0A9W9YJK1-F1
#
_cell.length_a   1.000
_cell.length_b   1.000
_cell.length_c   1.000
_cell.angle_alpha   90.00
_cell.angle_beta   90.00
_cell.angle_gamma   90.00
#
_symmetry.space_group_name_H-M   'P 1'
#
loop_
_entity.id
_entity.type
_entity.pdbx_description
1 polymer ?
#
loop_
_entity_poly.entity_id
_entity_poly.type
_entity_poly.pdbx_seq_one_letter_code
_entity_poly.pdbx_strand_id
1 'polypeptide(L)'
;MSSTKIDNSQLLHLFNQLKTEILQSHMMEKTFVLIQELLTAAEKSFNLKKYFWKSQDLFLFMVGQLQRYMPQSPKRSSRKKGGNREDELDFVVVLLQTFVCLFRETDILSTRLTVIKANKGQAIKDLIKTIVIHPLTTAQQTGAAGISPAAQLLLSGADRNMFTVGGREKETNKLLKEVLDSATSLLFELICVVHQANCFSMEDNVLNIFWLMKIVEAQEQTKSFVQRLMERLTSLVSSSGKCLSPANAVLLYRQLYVLKNFLEYGTVVAKQIRVGYAEEFRYYIRKPVVKKKLSSEFPLTSPTIELLERVIDYVFNKTTAQQTSFR
;
A
#
# COMPACT_ATOMS: atom_id res chain seq x y z
N MET A 1 38.34 2.17 -11.28
CA MET A 1 37.79 2.29 -9.91
C MET A 1 37.25 0.93 -9.51
N SER A 2 37.96 0.22 -8.63
CA SER A 2 37.61 -1.13 -8.20
C SER A 2 36.39 -1.09 -7.29
N SER A 3 35.29 -1.68 -7.75
CA SER A 3 34.14 -2.00 -6.89
C SER A 3 34.59 -3.14 -5.97
N THR A 4 34.97 -2.81 -4.73
CA THR A 4 35.29 -3.79 -3.70
C THR A 4 34.00 -4.56 -3.41
N LYS A 5 33.87 -5.77 -3.97
CA LYS A 5 32.78 -6.70 -3.65
C LYS A 5 32.81 -6.90 -2.13
N ILE A 6 31.81 -6.36 -1.42
CA ILE A 6 31.63 -6.61 0.00
C ILE A 6 31.41 -8.12 0.15
N ASP A 7 32.25 -8.79 0.95
CA ASP A 7 32.09 -10.21 1.24
C ASP A 7 30.80 -10.45 2.04
N ASN A 8 30.14 -11.60 1.83
CA ASN A 8 28.86 -11.91 2.46
C ASN A 8 28.95 -11.97 4.00
N SER A 9 30.12 -12.30 4.54
CA SER A 9 30.41 -12.31 5.98
C SER A 9 30.39 -10.88 6.55
N GLN A 10 31.09 -9.95 5.88
CA GLN A 10 31.12 -8.53 6.20
C GLN A 10 29.72 -7.91 6.04
N LEU A 11 28.97 -8.29 5.01
CA LEU A 11 27.60 -7.84 4.79
C LEU A 11 26.66 -8.26 5.93
N LEU A 12 26.80 -9.49 6.44
CA LEU A 12 26.04 -9.98 7.58
C LEU A 12 26.41 -9.22 8.86
N HIS A 13 27.69 -8.93 9.08
CA HIS A 13 28.13 -8.12 10.21
C HIS A 13 27.52 -6.72 10.17
N LEU A 14 27.60 -6.04 9.03
CA LEU A 14 27.00 -4.71 8.82
C LEU A 14 25.48 -4.74 9.03
N PHE A 15 24.80 -5.77 8.51
CA PHE A 15 23.36 -5.94 8.77
C PHE A 15 23.05 -6.10 10.26
N ASN A 16 23.83 -6.91 10.98
CA ASN A 16 23.60 -7.12 12.42
C ASN A 16 23.86 -5.86 13.24
N GLN A 17 24.85 -5.06 12.84
CA GLN A 17 25.09 -3.75 13.42
C GLN A 17 23.88 -2.82 13.17
N LEU A 18 23.49 -2.65 11.90
CA LEU A 18 22.35 -1.81 11.51
C LEU A 18 21.06 -2.23 12.24
N LYS A 19 20.78 -3.53 12.30
CA LYS A 19 19.66 -4.09 13.06
C LYS A 19 19.71 -3.66 14.53
N THR A 20 20.86 -3.82 15.18
CA THR A 20 21.02 -3.49 16.60
C THR A 20 20.77 -2.01 16.84
N GLU A 21 21.32 -1.14 15.98
CA GLU A 21 21.11 0.29 16.05
C GLU A 21 19.63 0.68 15.84
N ILE A 22 18.93 0.03 14.91
CA ILE A 22 17.49 0.23 14.69
C ILE A 22 16.70 -0.13 15.95
N LEU A 23 16.92 -1.33 16.49
CA LEU A 23 16.16 -1.86 17.62
C LEU A 23 16.39 -1.08 18.93
N GLN A 24 17.59 -0.52 19.10
CA GLN A 24 17.96 0.28 20.27
C GLN A 24 17.65 1.78 20.10
N SER A 25 17.25 2.21 18.91
CA SER A 25 16.94 3.61 18.66
C SER A 25 15.64 4.03 19.37
N HIS A 26 15.72 5.09 20.18
CA HIS A 26 14.58 5.69 20.86
C HIS A 26 14.10 6.99 20.19
N MET A 27 14.90 7.53 19.27
CA MET A 27 14.64 8.78 18.54
C MET A 27 14.06 8.47 17.17
N MET A 28 13.01 9.19 16.78
CA MET A 28 12.33 8.97 15.49
C MET A 28 13.26 9.27 14.33
N GLU A 29 13.98 10.39 14.38
CA GLU A 29 14.89 10.89 13.35
C GLU A 29 16.06 9.93 13.12
N LYS A 30 16.64 9.39 14.20
CA LYS A 30 17.67 8.35 14.10
C LYS A 30 17.12 7.08 13.46
N THR A 31 15.92 6.66 13.87
CA THR A 31 15.27 5.46 13.31
C THR A 31 14.95 5.65 11.83
N PHE A 32 14.50 6.84 11.44
CA PHE A 32 14.26 7.22 10.05
C PHE A 32 15.50 7.01 9.19
N VAL A 33 16.64 7.56 9.58
CA VAL A 33 17.89 7.44 8.83
C VAL A 33 18.32 5.98 8.71
N LEU A 34 18.25 5.20 9.79
CA LEU A 34 18.64 3.79 9.79
C LEU A 34 17.70 2.91 8.93
N ILE A 35 16.39 3.19 8.94
CA ILE A 35 15.44 2.48 8.07
C ILE A 35 15.66 2.88 6.60
N GLN A 36 15.97 4.15 6.32
CA GLN A 36 16.30 4.61 4.97
C GLN A 36 17.58 3.93 4.45
N GLU A 37 18.57 3.74 5.31
CA GLU A 37 19.79 2.98 5.00
C GLU A 37 19.45 1.52 4.70
N LEU A 38 18.62 0.88 5.54
CA LEU A 38 18.13 -0.48 5.31
C LEU A 38 17.41 -0.62 3.96
N LEU A 39 16.52 0.32 3.62
CA LEU A 39 15.81 0.35 2.34
C LEU A 39 16.80 0.43 1.17
N THR A 40 17.70 1.41 1.20
CA THR A 40 18.69 1.64 0.13
C THR A 40 19.61 0.43 -0.05
N ALA A 41 20.01 -0.23 1.03
CA ALA A 41 20.82 -1.44 0.99
C ALA A 41 20.03 -2.65 0.47
N ALA A 42 18.78 -2.81 0.88
CA ALA A 42 17.91 -3.92 0.46
C ALA A 42 17.49 -3.82 -1.02
N GLU A 43 17.39 -2.62 -1.59
CA GLU A 43 17.17 -2.42 -3.02
C GLU A 43 18.35 -2.90 -3.87
N LYS A 44 19.57 -2.78 -3.35
CA LYS A 44 20.81 -3.14 -4.06
C LYS A 44 21.24 -4.59 -3.84
N SER A 45 20.76 -5.23 -2.77
CA SER A 45 21.25 -6.56 -2.37
C SER A 45 20.15 -7.45 -1.83
N PHE A 46 19.89 -8.53 -2.56
CA PHE A 46 18.96 -9.59 -2.14
C PHE A 46 19.36 -10.24 -0.80
N ASN A 47 20.67 -10.31 -0.50
CA ASN A 47 21.14 -10.90 0.76
C ASN A 47 20.66 -10.12 1.99
N LEU A 48 20.46 -8.80 1.88
CA LEU A 48 19.90 -7.99 2.98
C LEU A 48 18.45 -8.36 3.25
N LYS A 49 17.65 -8.55 2.19
CA LYS A 49 16.28 -9.06 2.33
C LYS A 49 16.27 -10.44 3.00
N LYS A 50 17.21 -11.31 2.61
CA LYS A 50 17.38 -12.64 3.23
C LYS A 50 17.72 -12.54 4.72
N TYR A 51 18.60 -11.62 5.12
CA TYR A 51 18.94 -11.42 6.53
C TYR A 51 17.79 -10.80 7.33
N PHE A 52 17.06 -9.86 6.74
CA PHE A 52 15.82 -9.33 7.33
C PHE A 52 14.81 -10.44 7.64
N TRP A 53 14.57 -11.36 6.70
CA TRP A 53 13.66 -12.49 6.92
C TRP A 53 14.17 -13.56 7.89
N LYS A 54 15.38 -13.42 8.43
CA LYS A 54 15.86 -14.20 9.59
C LYS A 54 15.67 -13.46 10.92
N SER A 55 15.22 -12.21 10.88
CA SER A 55 15.15 -11.29 12.01
C SER A 55 13.70 -10.92 12.33
N GLN A 56 13.03 -11.79 13.08
CA GLN A 56 11.63 -11.57 13.46
C GLN A 56 11.45 -10.30 14.30
N ASP A 57 12.37 -10.04 15.22
CA ASP A 57 12.44 -8.83 16.05
C ASP A 57 12.40 -7.53 15.24
N LEU A 58 13.15 -7.47 14.14
CA LEU A 58 13.19 -6.30 13.26
C LEU A 58 11.86 -6.10 12.53
N PHE A 59 11.23 -7.18 12.04
CA PHE A 59 9.89 -7.11 11.46
C PHE A 59 8.85 -6.60 12.47
N LEU A 60 8.84 -7.16 13.69
CA LEU A 60 7.95 -6.74 14.77
C LEU A 60 8.14 -5.26 15.13
N PHE A 61 9.39 -4.83 15.27
CA PHE A 61 9.73 -3.45 15.57
C PHE A 61 9.19 -2.50 14.51
N MET A 62 9.44 -2.78 13.21
CA MET A 62 8.98 -1.93 12.12
C MET A 62 7.45 -1.84 12.04
N VAL A 63 6.73 -2.95 12.28
CA VAL A 63 5.25 -2.93 12.35
C VAL A 63 4.80 -2.03 13.51
N GLY A 64 5.45 -2.12 14.67
CA GLY A 64 5.17 -1.27 15.83
C GLY A 64 5.44 0.21 15.58
N GLN A 65 6.52 0.55 14.87
CA GLN A 65 6.81 1.93 14.47
C GLN A 65 5.73 2.47 13.51
N LEU A 66 5.31 1.66 12.53
CA LEU A 66 4.25 2.04 11.61
C LEU A 66 2.96 2.34 12.38
N GLN A 67 2.51 1.44 13.26
CA GLN A 67 1.34 1.67 14.12
C GLN A 67 1.44 2.92 15.00
N ARG A 68 2.64 3.25 15.47
CA ARG A 68 2.90 4.39 16.36
C ARG A 68 2.79 5.72 15.64
N TYR A 69 3.32 5.83 14.42
CA TYR A 69 3.36 7.08 13.67
C TYR A 69 2.24 7.19 12.63
N MET A 70 1.44 6.13 12.47
CA MET A 70 0.28 6.20 11.62
C MET A 70 -0.69 7.30 12.09
N PRO A 71 -1.35 7.97 11.15
CA PRO A 71 -2.05 9.24 11.41
C PRO A 71 -3.23 9.15 12.38
N GLN A 72 -3.85 7.97 12.49
CA GLN A 72 -5.00 7.70 13.36
C GLN A 72 -4.59 6.96 14.66
N SER A 73 -3.31 6.92 15.02
CA SER A 73 -2.83 6.21 16.21
C SER A 73 -3.46 6.79 17.49
N PRO A 74 -4.08 5.97 18.38
CA PRO A 74 -4.69 6.43 19.63
C PRO A 74 -3.72 7.19 20.55
N LYS A 75 -2.42 6.86 20.47
CA LYS A 75 -1.34 7.49 21.26
C LYS A 75 -1.01 8.92 20.81
N ARG A 76 -1.69 9.44 19.78
CA ARG A 76 -1.49 10.79 19.23
C ARG A 76 -2.25 11.87 19.99
N SER A 77 -3.35 11.53 20.67
CA SER A 77 -4.19 12.50 21.39
C SER A 77 -3.46 13.28 22.49
N SER A 78 -2.29 12.80 22.92
CA SER A 78 -1.42 13.45 23.92
C SER A 78 -0.22 14.23 23.35
N ARG A 79 0.07 14.15 22.04
CA ARG A 79 1.22 14.85 21.43
C ARG A 79 0.83 16.30 21.08
N LYS A 80 1.62 17.27 21.56
CA LYS A 80 1.43 18.71 21.30
C LYS A 80 1.21 18.95 19.80
N LYS A 81 0.12 19.65 19.49
CA LYS A 81 -0.50 19.87 18.17
C LYS A 81 0.34 20.69 17.17
N GLY A 82 1.67 20.76 17.30
CA GLY A 82 2.47 21.83 16.71
C GLY A 82 3.86 21.52 16.14
N GLY A 83 4.37 20.29 16.13
CA GLY A 83 5.69 20.02 15.52
C GLY A 83 5.84 18.59 14.99
N ASN A 84 6.39 18.45 13.78
CA ASN A 84 6.78 17.20 13.10
C ASN A 84 5.72 16.32 12.45
N ARG A 85 4.57 16.86 12.04
CA ARG A 85 3.59 16.03 11.33
C ARG A 85 4.07 15.55 9.95
N GLU A 86 4.80 16.39 9.24
CA GLU A 86 5.39 16.08 7.94
C GLU A 86 6.47 15.02 8.12
N ASP A 87 7.43 15.24 9.03
CA ASP A 87 8.47 14.26 9.37
C ASP A 87 7.91 12.88 9.81
N GLU A 88 6.83 12.86 10.61
CA GLU A 88 6.16 11.59 10.97
C GLU A 88 5.60 10.89 9.73
N LEU A 89 5.02 11.64 8.79
CA LEU A 89 4.47 11.09 7.56
C LEU A 89 5.57 10.62 6.61
N ASP A 90 6.66 11.38 6.48
CA ASP A 90 7.86 10.96 5.75
C ASP A 90 8.39 9.63 6.31
N PHE A 91 8.47 9.51 7.63
CA PHE A 91 8.90 8.26 8.24
C PHE A 91 7.94 7.10 7.96
N VAL A 92 6.62 7.34 7.96
CA VAL A 92 5.63 6.35 7.56
C VAL A 92 5.81 5.93 6.10
N VAL A 93 6.06 6.88 5.19
CA VAL A 93 6.34 6.59 3.77
C VAL A 93 7.56 5.68 3.65
N VAL A 94 8.66 6.03 4.31
CA VAL A 94 9.90 5.23 4.29
C VAL A 94 9.69 3.83 4.87
N LEU A 95 8.96 3.68 5.98
CA LEU A 95 8.62 2.37 6.54
C LEU A 95 7.82 1.50 5.55
N LEU A 96 6.80 2.08 4.92
CA LEU A 96 5.98 1.37 3.93
C LEU A 96 6.79 0.96 2.71
N GLN A 97 7.62 1.85 2.18
CA GLN A 97 8.51 1.56 1.06
C GLN A 97 9.53 0.48 1.41
N THR A 98 10.06 0.50 2.64
CA THR A 98 10.96 -0.53 3.15
C THR A 98 10.26 -1.88 3.18
N PHE A 99 9.03 -1.97 3.71
CA PHE A 99 8.25 -3.21 3.64
C PHE A 99 8.03 -3.68 2.20
N VAL A 100 7.60 -2.78 1.30
CA VAL A 100 7.41 -3.11 -0.12
C VAL A 100 8.68 -3.70 -0.73
N CYS A 101 9.84 -3.10 -0.46
CA CYS A 101 11.14 -3.59 -0.92
C CYS A 101 11.45 -4.99 -0.36
N LEU A 102 11.25 -5.19 0.94
CA LEU A 102 11.55 -6.42 1.65
C LEU A 102 10.63 -7.59 1.28
N PHE A 103 9.37 -7.33 0.94
CA PHE A 103 8.44 -8.34 0.46
C PHE A 103 8.68 -8.73 -1.00
N ARG A 104 9.08 -7.77 -1.85
CA ARG A 104 9.28 -8.01 -3.27
C ARG A 104 10.36 -9.06 -3.54
N GLU A 105 10.02 -10.04 -4.39
CA GLU A 105 10.91 -11.10 -4.88
C GLU A 105 11.51 -11.99 -3.78
N THR A 106 10.85 -12.08 -2.61
CA THR A 106 11.33 -12.90 -1.48
C THR A 106 10.52 -14.17 -1.26
N ASP A 107 9.77 -14.60 -2.27
CA ASP A 107 8.93 -15.80 -2.27
C ASP A 107 9.71 -17.10 -2.16
N ILE A 108 10.94 -17.11 -2.67
CA ILE A 108 11.87 -18.23 -2.54
C ILE A 108 12.41 -18.42 -1.12
N LEU A 109 12.21 -17.46 -0.22
CA LEU A 109 12.76 -17.48 1.14
C LEU A 109 11.78 -18.14 2.11
N SER A 110 12.05 -19.38 2.52
CA SER A 110 11.23 -20.10 3.51
C SER A 110 11.12 -19.37 4.85
N THR A 111 12.18 -18.67 5.26
CA THR A 111 12.21 -17.90 6.52
C THR A 111 11.22 -16.73 6.53
N ARG A 112 10.83 -16.21 5.37
CA ARG A 112 9.78 -15.18 5.26
C ARG A 112 8.47 -15.66 5.85
N LEU A 113 8.03 -16.87 5.47
CA LEU A 113 6.79 -17.45 6.01
C LEU A 113 6.92 -17.76 7.50
N THR A 114 8.11 -18.16 7.98
CA THR A 114 8.37 -18.36 9.40
C THR A 114 8.14 -17.07 10.19
N VAL A 115 8.71 -15.94 9.74
CA VAL A 115 8.52 -14.63 10.39
C VAL A 115 7.07 -14.17 10.33
N ILE A 116 6.41 -14.32 9.18
CA ILE A 116 5.00 -13.93 8.99
C ILE A 116 4.06 -14.71 9.91
N LYS A 117 4.33 -16.01 10.14
CA LYS A 117 3.51 -16.88 10.99
C LYS A 117 3.84 -16.77 12.47
N ALA A 118 4.99 -16.20 12.81
CA ALA A 118 5.43 -16.14 14.19
C ALA A 118 4.41 -15.39 15.06
N ASN A 119 4.31 -15.80 16.33
CA ASN A 119 3.27 -15.32 17.25
C ASN A 119 1.87 -15.34 16.61
N LYS A 120 1.56 -16.45 15.93
CA LYS A 120 0.26 -16.71 15.31
C LYS A 120 -0.14 -15.66 14.25
N GLY A 121 0.86 -15.06 13.62
CA GLY A 121 0.69 -14.01 12.62
C GLY A 121 0.16 -12.69 13.15
N GLN A 122 0.28 -12.43 14.46
CA GLN A 122 -0.22 -11.19 15.04
C GLN A 122 0.34 -9.94 14.33
N ALA A 123 1.64 -9.92 14.03
CA ALA A 123 2.28 -8.78 13.38
C ALA A 123 1.83 -8.58 11.93
N ILE A 124 1.56 -9.66 11.18
CA ILE A 124 1.03 -9.52 9.82
C ILE A 124 -0.44 -9.06 9.83
N LYS A 125 -1.25 -9.53 10.80
CA LYS A 125 -2.60 -9.03 11.04
C LYS A 125 -2.56 -7.53 11.33
N ASP A 126 -1.68 -7.12 12.22
CA ASP A 126 -1.50 -5.74 12.62
C ASP A 126 -1.02 -4.86 11.46
N LEU A 127 -0.10 -5.36 10.63
CA LEU A 127 0.32 -4.68 9.41
C LEU A 127 -0.85 -4.46 8.44
N ILE A 128 -1.65 -5.49 8.16
CA ILE A 128 -2.82 -5.39 7.27
C ILE A 128 -3.84 -4.38 7.80
N LYS A 129 -4.17 -4.44 9.09
CA LYS A 129 -5.06 -3.45 9.72
C LYS A 129 -4.51 -2.03 9.54
N THR A 130 -3.23 -1.86 9.82
CA THR A 130 -2.57 -0.55 9.82
C THR A 130 -2.61 0.11 8.44
N ILE A 131 -2.36 -0.62 7.36
CA ILE A 131 -2.33 -0.04 6.00
C ILE A 131 -3.72 0.31 5.45
N VAL A 132 -4.79 -0.29 5.99
CA VAL A 132 -6.19 0.02 5.63
C VAL A 132 -6.71 1.21 6.44
N ILE A 133 -6.20 1.42 7.66
CA ILE A 133 -6.52 2.55 8.54
C ILE A 133 -5.73 3.80 8.09
N HIS A 134 -6.13 4.40 6.97
CA HIS A 134 -5.48 5.59 6.43
C HIS A 134 -6.20 6.90 6.85
N PRO A 135 -5.50 7.99 7.19
CA PRO A 135 -6.14 9.28 7.52
C PRO A 135 -6.95 9.89 6.38
N LEU A 136 -7.98 10.63 6.79
CA LEU A 136 -8.71 11.57 5.96
C LEU A 136 -7.85 12.82 5.73
N THR A 137 -7.77 13.26 4.48
CA THR A 137 -7.23 14.57 4.10
C THR A 137 -8.07 15.68 4.75
N THR A 138 -7.49 16.83 5.09
CA THR A 138 -8.18 17.95 5.76
C THR A 138 -9.45 18.41 5.02
N ALA A 139 -9.46 18.31 3.68
CA ALA A 139 -10.62 18.60 2.83
C ALA A 139 -11.84 17.70 3.08
N GLN A 140 -11.67 16.55 3.74
CA GLN A 140 -12.73 15.56 4.02
C GLN A 140 -13.25 15.62 5.47
N GLN A 141 -12.68 16.46 6.35
CA GLN A 141 -13.27 16.72 7.67
C GLN A 141 -14.46 17.68 7.58
N THR A 142 -14.55 18.48 6.52
CA THR A 142 -15.72 19.28 6.18
C THR A 142 -16.60 18.49 5.22
N GLY A 143 -17.70 17.92 5.74
CA GLY A 143 -18.49 16.89 5.06
C GLY A 143 -19.08 17.28 3.70
N ALA A 144 -18.52 16.71 2.63
CA ALA A 144 -19.25 16.45 1.39
C ALA A 144 -19.59 14.96 1.34
N ALA A 145 -20.61 14.57 2.10
CA ALA A 145 -21.19 13.25 2.01
C ALA A 145 -21.76 13.02 0.60
N GLY A 146 -21.35 11.93 -0.05
CA GLY A 146 -22.17 11.26 -1.07
C GLY A 146 -21.94 11.63 -2.54
N ILE A 147 -21.01 12.50 -2.90
CA ILE A 147 -20.80 12.88 -4.32
C ILE A 147 -19.59 12.10 -4.88
N SER A 148 -19.82 11.31 -5.94
CA SER A 148 -18.76 10.60 -6.67
C SER A 148 -17.69 11.60 -7.18
N PRO A 149 -16.40 11.21 -7.24
CA PRO A 149 -15.33 12.04 -7.80
C PRO A 149 -15.62 12.56 -9.22
N ALA A 150 -16.39 11.81 -10.03
CA ALA A 150 -16.84 12.23 -11.35
C ALA A 150 -17.86 13.39 -11.29
N ALA A 151 -18.78 13.34 -10.33
CA ALA A 151 -19.76 14.40 -10.10
C ALA A 151 -19.10 15.67 -9.53
N GLN A 152 -18.05 15.55 -8.73
CA GLN A 152 -17.26 16.70 -8.27
C GLN A 152 -16.56 17.42 -9.44
N LEU A 153 -16.01 16.67 -10.40
CA LEU A 153 -15.38 17.22 -11.61
C LEU A 153 -16.36 17.96 -12.54
N LEU A 154 -17.63 17.54 -12.57
CA LEU A 154 -18.68 18.23 -13.33
C LEU A 154 -19.18 19.50 -12.63
N LEU A 155 -19.15 19.54 -11.30
CA LEU A 155 -19.61 20.66 -10.49
C LEU A 155 -18.54 21.75 -10.29
N SER A 156 -17.26 21.40 -10.37
CA SER A 156 -16.15 22.35 -10.27
C SER A 156 -15.91 23.07 -11.61
N GLY A 157 -16.82 23.99 -11.96
CA GLY A 157 -16.54 25.03 -12.94
C GLY A 157 -15.31 25.84 -12.52
N ALA A 158 -14.52 26.25 -13.51
CA ALA A 158 -13.26 26.95 -13.34
C ALA A 158 -13.44 28.26 -12.56
N ASP A 159 -13.11 28.27 -11.27
CA ASP A 159 -12.41 29.38 -10.59
C ASP A 159 -12.33 29.13 -9.09
N ARG A 160 -11.11 28.95 -8.56
CA ARG A 160 -10.75 29.37 -7.20
C ARG A 160 -9.25 29.66 -7.11
N ASN A 161 -8.89 30.91 -7.39
CA ASN A 161 -7.74 31.56 -6.77
C ASN A 161 -8.14 31.97 -5.34
N MET A 162 -7.50 31.43 -4.29
CA MET A 162 -7.29 32.21 -3.06
C MET A 162 -6.27 31.58 -2.08
N PHE A 163 -5.35 32.45 -1.66
CA PHE A 163 -4.63 32.50 -0.38
C PHE A 163 -3.40 31.61 -0.13
N THR A 164 -2.30 32.30 0.14
CA THR A 164 -0.94 31.84 0.46
C THR A 164 -0.83 31.33 1.90
N VAL A 165 -1.63 30.32 2.25
CA VAL A 165 -1.42 29.38 3.38
C VAL A 165 -1.03 27.98 2.85
N GLY A 166 -0.65 27.91 1.56
CA GLY A 166 -0.62 26.66 0.82
C GLY A 166 0.64 25.79 0.96
N GLY A 167 1.72 26.21 1.63
CA GLY A 167 2.97 25.43 1.66
C GLY A 167 2.83 24.09 2.41
N ARG A 168 2.65 24.17 3.73
CA ARG A 168 2.53 22.99 4.62
C ARG A 168 1.31 22.12 4.33
N GLU A 169 0.18 22.71 3.96
CA GLU A 169 -1.00 21.92 3.59
C GLU A 169 -0.78 21.14 2.28
N LYS A 170 -0.10 21.74 1.28
CA LYS A 170 0.28 21.02 0.06
C LYS A 170 1.28 19.91 0.33
N GLU A 171 2.26 20.16 1.19
CA GLU A 171 3.28 19.17 1.58
C GLU A 171 2.66 18.00 2.35
N THR A 172 1.87 18.28 3.39
CA THR A 172 1.12 17.25 4.11
C THR A 172 0.21 16.44 3.17
N ASN A 173 -0.52 17.09 2.24
CA ASN A 173 -1.36 16.39 1.27
C ASN A 173 -0.55 15.52 0.29
N LYS A 174 0.63 15.98 -0.12
CA LYS A 174 1.57 15.20 -0.93
C LYS A 174 2.02 13.95 -0.16
N LEU A 175 2.42 14.10 1.10
CA LEU A 175 2.85 12.96 1.92
C LEU A 175 1.71 11.98 2.18
N LEU A 176 0.50 12.45 2.45
CA LEU A 176 -0.68 11.57 2.57
C LEU A 176 -0.94 10.76 1.31
N LYS A 177 -0.72 11.35 0.13
CA LYS A 177 -0.82 10.65 -1.14
C LYS A 177 0.30 9.60 -1.30
N GLU A 178 1.52 9.91 -0.90
CA GLU A 178 2.64 8.96 -0.92
C GLU A 178 2.44 7.79 0.06
N VAL A 179 1.84 8.06 1.23
CA VAL A 179 1.41 7.02 2.16
C VAL A 179 0.37 6.12 1.51
N LEU A 180 -0.66 6.66 0.84
CA LEU A 180 -1.65 5.86 0.13
C LEU A 180 -1.04 5.00 -0.98
N ASP A 181 -0.15 5.56 -1.78
CA ASP A 181 0.51 4.87 -2.90
C ASP A 181 1.41 3.73 -2.37
N SER A 182 2.11 3.97 -1.26
CA SER A 182 2.98 2.99 -0.60
C SER A 182 2.17 1.92 0.14
N ALA A 183 1.09 2.27 0.82
CA ALA A 183 0.17 1.33 1.48
C ALA A 183 -0.53 0.43 0.45
N THR A 184 -0.95 0.98 -0.69
CA THR A 184 -1.51 0.19 -1.79
C THR A 184 -0.47 -0.75 -2.38
N SER A 185 0.76 -0.29 -2.52
CA SER A 185 1.86 -1.14 -2.99
C SER A 185 2.16 -2.27 -1.99
N LEU A 186 2.11 -2.00 -0.68
CA LEU A 186 2.31 -3.01 0.33
C LEU A 186 1.16 -4.02 0.35
N LEU A 187 -0.09 -3.56 0.25
CA LEU A 187 -1.25 -4.45 0.14
C LEU A 187 -1.16 -5.37 -1.08
N PHE A 188 -0.68 -4.84 -2.22
CA PHE A 188 -0.38 -5.67 -3.39
C PHE A 188 0.64 -6.77 -3.07
N GLU A 189 1.78 -6.44 -2.45
CA GLU A 189 2.79 -7.43 -2.07
C GLU A 189 2.23 -8.47 -1.09
N LEU A 190 1.38 -8.05 -0.14
CA LEU A 190 0.72 -8.95 0.81
C LEU A 190 -0.28 -9.90 0.13
N ILE A 191 -1.03 -9.41 -0.85
CA ILE A 191 -1.92 -10.26 -1.66
C ILE A 191 -1.08 -11.29 -2.44
N CYS A 192 0.06 -10.90 -3.01
CA CYS A 192 0.99 -11.83 -3.65
C CYS A 192 1.49 -12.89 -2.66
N VAL A 193 1.87 -12.50 -1.45
CA VAL A 193 2.31 -13.44 -0.40
C VAL A 193 1.26 -14.49 -0.08
N VAL A 194 -0.02 -14.10 0.08
CA VAL A 194 -1.07 -15.07 0.43
C VAL A 194 -1.46 -15.97 -0.75
N HIS A 195 -1.31 -15.51 -1.99
CA HIS A 195 -1.48 -16.37 -3.19
C HIS A 195 -0.32 -17.34 -3.37
N GLN A 196 0.90 -16.94 -2.97
CA GLN A 196 2.09 -17.79 -3.02
C GLN A 196 2.17 -18.76 -1.83
N ALA A 197 1.46 -18.48 -0.74
CA ALA A 197 1.49 -19.33 0.44
C ALA A 197 0.80 -20.67 0.10
N ASN A 198 1.52 -21.77 0.27
CA ASN A 198 0.92 -23.11 0.32
C ASN A 198 0.05 -23.21 1.59
N CYS A 199 -1.17 -22.67 1.56
CA CYS A 199 -2.21 -22.75 2.60
C CYS A 199 -1.74 -23.36 3.95
N PHE A 200 -1.38 -22.51 4.92
CA PHE A 200 -0.93 -22.95 6.24
C PHE A 200 -1.79 -22.37 7.36
N SER A 201 -2.03 -23.14 8.42
CA SER A 201 -2.83 -22.70 9.55
C SER A 201 -2.16 -21.60 10.39
N MET A 202 -2.95 -20.59 10.76
CA MET A 202 -2.71 -19.49 11.69
C MET A 202 -4.00 -19.27 12.51
N GLU A 203 -4.03 -19.68 13.79
CA GLU A 203 -5.21 -19.55 14.68
C GLU A 203 -6.53 -19.92 14.00
N ASP A 204 -6.77 -21.22 13.83
CA ASP A 204 -8.01 -21.77 13.26
C ASP A 204 -8.35 -21.28 11.84
N ASN A 205 -7.47 -20.51 11.19
CA ASN A 205 -7.63 -19.99 9.84
C ASN A 205 -6.41 -20.29 9.00
N VAL A 206 -6.60 -20.49 7.71
CA VAL A 206 -5.49 -20.71 6.78
C VAL A 206 -5.00 -19.37 6.23
N LEU A 207 -3.68 -19.12 6.19
CA LEU A 207 -3.09 -18.00 5.47
C LEU A 207 -3.43 -18.13 3.99
N ASN A 208 -4.44 -17.39 3.57
CA ASN A 208 -4.93 -17.36 2.20
C ASN A 208 -5.61 -16.01 1.93
N ILE A 209 -6.12 -15.85 0.71
CA ILE A 209 -6.77 -14.61 0.28
C ILE A 209 -8.04 -14.29 1.06
N PHE A 210 -8.85 -15.29 1.44
CA PHE A 210 -10.07 -15.09 2.21
C PHE A 210 -9.78 -14.57 3.62
N TRP A 211 -8.73 -15.09 4.26
CA TRP A 211 -8.26 -14.60 5.56
C TRP A 211 -7.83 -13.13 5.49
N LEU A 212 -7.06 -12.77 4.45
CA LEU A 212 -6.65 -11.38 4.24
C LEU A 212 -7.88 -10.49 4.03
N MET A 213 -8.83 -10.90 3.18
CA MET A 213 -10.06 -10.15 2.94
C MET A 213 -10.89 -9.96 4.21
N LYS A 214 -11.03 -11.00 5.04
CA LYS A 214 -11.75 -10.90 6.32
C LYS A 214 -11.15 -9.83 7.23
N ILE A 215 -9.82 -9.70 7.28
CA ILE A 215 -9.16 -8.65 8.09
C ILE A 215 -9.42 -7.27 7.49
N VAL A 216 -9.28 -7.13 6.17
CA VAL A 216 -9.54 -5.88 5.46
C VAL A 216 -10.99 -5.45 5.67
N GLU A 217 -11.97 -6.31 5.40
CA GLU A 217 -13.40 -5.98 5.52
C GLU A 217 -13.85 -5.69 6.96
N ALA A 218 -13.15 -6.22 7.96
CA ALA A 218 -13.43 -5.95 9.36
C ALA A 218 -13.02 -4.54 9.83
N GLN A 219 -12.24 -3.78 9.04
CA GLN A 219 -11.84 -2.42 9.44
C GLN A 219 -12.92 -1.39 9.12
N GLU A 220 -13.25 -0.53 10.06
CA GLU A 220 -14.22 0.58 9.87
C GLU A 220 -13.81 1.52 8.72
N GLN A 221 -12.49 1.73 8.55
CA GLN A 221 -11.93 2.64 7.56
C GLN A 221 -11.86 2.06 6.14
N THR A 222 -12.26 0.80 5.94
CA THR A 222 -12.17 0.12 4.64
C THR A 222 -12.94 0.85 3.56
N LYS A 223 -14.11 1.41 3.90
CA LYS A 223 -14.90 2.21 2.95
C LYS A 223 -14.12 3.42 2.43
N SER A 224 -13.49 4.17 3.35
CA SER A 224 -12.70 5.36 3.03
C SER A 224 -11.39 5.01 2.32
N PHE A 225 -10.78 3.86 2.64
CA PHE A 225 -9.62 3.35 1.91
C PHE A 225 -9.97 3.06 0.44
N VAL A 226 -11.04 2.32 0.17
CA VAL A 226 -11.52 2.03 -1.19
C VAL A 226 -11.84 3.32 -1.94
N GLN A 227 -12.49 4.28 -1.30
CA GLN A 227 -12.78 5.57 -1.92
C GLN A 227 -11.52 6.28 -2.41
N ARG A 228 -10.51 6.40 -1.55
CA ARG A 228 -9.25 7.05 -1.92
C ARG A 228 -8.48 6.30 -2.99
N LEU A 229 -8.51 4.96 -2.94
CA LEU A 229 -7.92 4.14 -3.97
C LEU A 229 -8.58 4.41 -5.33
N MET A 230 -9.91 4.54 -5.38
CA MET A 230 -10.66 4.89 -6.60
C MET A 230 -10.41 6.32 -7.07
N GLU A 231 -10.36 7.30 -6.16
CA GLU A 231 -9.98 8.69 -6.47
C GLU A 231 -8.57 8.75 -7.08
N ARG A 232 -7.61 8.04 -6.48
CA ARG A 232 -6.24 7.99 -6.95
C ARG A 232 -6.12 7.31 -8.31
N LEU A 233 -6.82 6.19 -8.51
CA LEU A 233 -6.88 5.48 -9.80
C LEU A 233 -7.45 6.38 -10.90
N THR A 234 -8.60 7.02 -10.63
CA THR A 234 -9.25 7.94 -11.58
C THR A 234 -8.35 9.13 -11.90
N SER A 235 -7.66 9.68 -10.90
CA SER A 235 -6.69 10.77 -11.08
C SER A 235 -5.52 10.38 -12.00
N LEU A 236 -5.01 9.14 -11.92
CA LEU A 236 -3.95 8.67 -12.81
C LEU A 236 -4.44 8.61 -14.26
N VAL A 237 -5.63 8.03 -14.48
CA VAL A 237 -6.20 7.84 -15.82
C VAL A 237 -6.62 9.16 -16.45
N SER A 238 -7.16 10.10 -15.66
CA SER A 238 -7.66 11.41 -16.10
C SER A 238 -6.59 12.51 -16.11
N SER A 239 -5.33 12.20 -15.77
CA SER A 239 -4.25 13.19 -15.79
C SER A 239 -4.08 13.85 -17.17
N SER A 240 -3.65 15.11 -17.25
CA SER A 240 -3.51 15.83 -18.53
C SER A 240 -2.31 15.37 -19.38
N GLY A 241 -1.30 14.74 -18.75
CA GLY A 241 -0.08 14.30 -19.42
C GLY A 241 -0.32 13.19 -20.46
N LYS A 242 0.49 13.17 -21.53
CA LYS A 242 0.35 12.18 -22.61
C LYS A 242 0.52 10.74 -22.12
N CYS A 243 1.59 10.48 -21.35
CA CYS A 243 1.92 9.16 -20.80
C CYS A 243 2.16 9.25 -19.28
N LEU A 244 1.91 8.14 -18.59
CA LEU A 244 2.28 7.97 -17.18
C LEU A 244 3.79 7.79 -17.04
N SER A 245 4.35 8.27 -15.93
CA SER A 245 5.71 7.91 -15.53
C SER A 245 5.81 6.42 -15.20
N PRO A 246 7.01 5.80 -15.26
CA PRO A 246 7.19 4.38 -14.94
C PRO A 246 6.65 4.01 -13.55
N ALA A 247 6.91 4.85 -12.54
CA ALA A 247 6.39 4.65 -11.18
C ALA A 247 4.85 4.66 -11.13
N ASN A 248 4.20 5.58 -11.85
CA ASN A 248 2.74 5.65 -11.91
C ASN A 248 2.13 4.49 -12.73
N ALA A 249 2.82 3.99 -13.77
CA ALA A 249 2.38 2.81 -14.52
C ALA A 249 2.40 1.55 -13.63
N VAL A 250 3.45 1.37 -12.84
CA VAL A 250 3.53 0.30 -11.84
C VAL A 250 2.44 0.45 -10.77
N LEU A 251 2.22 1.67 -10.26
CA LEU A 251 1.17 1.93 -9.28
C LEU A 251 -0.22 1.62 -9.84
N LEU A 252 -0.51 1.99 -11.08
CA LEU A 252 -1.76 1.67 -11.76
C LEU A 252 -1.99 0.15 -11.82
N TYR A 253 -0.98 -0.62 -12.21
CA TYR A 253 -1.05 -2.09 -12.21
C TYR A 253 -1.39 -2.63 -10.81
N ARG A 254 -0.69 -2.15 -9.77
CA ARG A 254 -0.92 -2.58 -8.39
C ARG A 254 -2.32 -2.24 -7.90
N GLN A 255 -2.81 -1.04 -8.21
CA GLN A 255 -4.18 -0.61 -7.86
C GLN A 255 -5.23 -1.50 -8.51
N LEU A 256 -5.09 -1.79 -9.80
CA LEU A 256 -5.99 -2.70 -10.52
C LEU A 256 -5.92 -4.12 -9.94
N TYR A 257 -4.74 -4.57 -9.52
CA TYR A 257 -4.57 -5.91 -8.94
C TYR A 257 -5.24 -6.02 -7.57
N VAL A 258 -5.09 -5.00 -6.73
CA VAL A 258 -5.82 -4.91 -5.44
C VAL A 258 -7.33 -4.90 -5.69
N LEU A 259 -7.81 -4.08 -6.62
CA LEU A 259 -9.24 -4.01 -6.97
C LEU A 259 -9.79 -5.34 -7.49
N LYS A 260 -9.05 -6.01 -8.38
CA LYS A 260 -9.40 -7.35 -8.88
C LYS A 260 -9.63 -8.32 -7.74
N ASN A 261 -8.72 -8.35 -6.77
CA ASN A 261 -8.84 -9.24 -5.61
C ASN A 261 -9.97 -8.81 -4.65
N PHE A 262 -10.21 -7.52 -4.46
CA PHE A 262 -11.36 -7.02 -3.69
C PHE A 262 -12.69 -7.42 -4.33
N LEU A 263 -12.80 -7.36 -5.65
CA LEU A 263 -14.02 -7.70 -6.38
C LEU A 263 -14.29 -9.21 -6.46
N GLU A 264 -13.22 -10.01 -6.50
CA GLU A 264 -13.28 -11.46 -6.63
C GLU A 264 -13.48 -12.17 -5.28
N TYR A 265 -12.75 -11.75 -4.24
CA TYR A 265 -12.74 -12.45 -2.94
C TYR A 265 -13.41 -11.65 -1.81
N GLY A 266 -13.63 -10.35 -1.99
CA GLY A 266 -14.34 -9.51 -1.04
C GLY A 266 -15.86 -9.57 -1.23
N THR A 267 -16.60 -9.36 -0.15
CA THR A 267 -18.07 -9.31 -0.15
C THR A 267 -18.57 -7.88 0.02
N VAL A 268 -18.16 -7.23 1.11
CA VAL A 268 -18.48 -5.85 1.47
C VAL A 268 -17.78 -4.89 0.52
N VAL A 269 -16.47 -5.06 0.29
CA VAL A 269 -15.72 -4.16 -0.60
C VAL A 269 -16.14 -4.31 -2.05
N ALA A 270 -16.42 -5.53 -2.50
CA ALA A 270 -16.91 -5.77 -3.86
C ALA A 270 -18.26 -5.08 -4.10
N LYS A 271 -19.21 -5.21 -3.16
CA LYS A 271 -20.51 -4.52 -3.24
C LYS A 271 -20.33 -3.01 -3.27
N GLN A 272 -19.47 -2.46 -2.42
CA GLN A 272 -19.18 -1.03 -2.42
C GLN A 272 -18.63 -0.56 -3.78
N ILE A 273 -17.68 -1.30 -4.37
CA ILE A 273 -17.07 -0.92 -5.65
C ILE A 273 -18.13 -0.94 -6.76
N ARG A 274 -18.93 -2.02 -6.83
CA ARG A 274 -19.97 -2.18 -7.86
C ARG A 274 -21.06 -1.11 -7.79
N VAL A 275 -21.49 -0.74 -6.58
CA VAL A 275 -22.56 0.27 -6.40
C VAL A 275 -22.02 1.70 -6.50
N GLY A 276 -20.86 1.95 -5.89
CA GLY A 276 -20.33 3.30 -5.72
C GLY A 276 -19.51 3.81 -6.89
N TYR A 277 -18.97 2.92 -7.74
CA TYR A 277 -17.97 3.30 -8.74
C TYR A 277 -18.22 2.74 -10.16
N ALA A 278 -19.41 2.21 -10.45
CA ALA A 278 -19.72 1.66 -11.77
C ALA A 278 -19.56 2.70 -12.89
N GLU A 279 -19.92 3.96 -12.63
CA GLU A 279 -19.85 5.04 -13.62
C GLU A 279 -18.41 5.45 -13.94
N GLU A 280 -17.50 5.36 -12.97
CA GLU A 280 -16.07 5.57 -13.14
C GLU A 280 -15.51 4.57 -14.14
N PHE A 281 -15.86 3.29 -14.03
CA PHE A 281 -15.49 2.26 -15.00
C PHE A 281 -16.21 2.41 -16.35
N ARG A 282 -17.46 2.91 -16.34
CA ARG A 282 -18.25 3.12 -17.56
C ARG A 282 -17.70 4.24 -18.42
N TYR A 283 -17.24 5.34 -17.82
CA TYR A 283 -16.92 6.56 -18.56
C TYR A 283 -15.44 6.94 -18.55
N TYR A 284 -14.72 6.70 -17.44
CA TYR A 284 -13.37 7.22 -17.24
C TYR A 284 -12.29 6.13 -17.32
N ILE A 285 -12.44 5.04 -16.57
CA ILE A 285 -11.47 3.96 -16.44
C ILE A 285 -11.70 2.90 -17.53
N ARG A 286 -11.60 3.33 -18.79
CA ARG A 286 -11.84 2.46 -19.96
C ARG A 286 -10.53 2.01 -20.61
N LYS A 287 -10.53 0.81 -21.20
CA LYS A 287 -9.39 0.24 -21.95
C LYS A 287 -8.74 1.23 -22.94
N PRO A 288 -9.48 1.93 -23.82
CA PRO A 288 -8.86 2.87 -24.76
C PRO A 288 -8.19 4.06 -24.06
N VAL A 289 -8.75 4.52 -22.92
CA VAL A 289 -8.21 5.65 -22.16
C VAL A 289 -6.91 5.23 -21.48
N VAL A 290 -6.93 4.11 -20.77
CA VAL A 290 -5.76 3.58 -20.06
C VAL A 290 -4.65 3.18 -21.04
N LYS A 291 -4.98 2.55 -22.17
CA LYS A 291 -4.00 2.18 -23.19
C LYS A 291 -3.28 3.39 -23.79
N LYS A 292 -3.95 4.53 -23.93
CA LYS A 292 -3.31 5.79 -24.38
C LYS A 292 -2.35 6.37 -23.34
N LYS A 293 -2.58 6.11 -22.05
CA LYS A 293 -1.74 6.60 -20.94
C LYS A 293 -0.50 5.74 -20.71
N LEU A 294 -0.52 4.49 -21.13
CA LEU A 294 0.60 3.56 -20.98
C LEU A 294 1.46 3.55 -22.25
N SER A 295 2.76 3.79 -22.09
CA SER A 295 3.71 3.66 -23.21
C SER A 295 3.72 2.23 -23.72
N SER A 296 3.76 2.02 -25.04
CA SER A 296 3.95 0.69 -25.63
C SER A 296 5.31 0.06 -25.26
N GLU A 297 6.26 0.87 -24.82
CA GLU A 297 7.59 0.43 -24.39
C GLU A 297 7.59 -0.18 -22.98
N PHE A 298 6.56 0.09 -22.16
CA PHE A 298 6.50 -0.48 -20.82
C PHE A 298 6.14 -1.97 -20.88
N PRO A 299 6.96 -2.88 -20.28
CA PRO A 299 6.65 -4.31 -20.25
C PRO A 299 5.31 -4.63 -19.56
N LEU A 300 4.89 -3.75 -18.64
CA LEU A 300 3.63 -3.87 -17.90
C LEU A 300 2.40 -3.43 -18.71
N THR A 301 2.54 -2.86 -19.90
CA THR A 301 1.39 -2.31 -20.64
C THR A 301 0.35 -3.39 -20.96
N SER A 302 0.74 -4.49 -21.62
CA SER A 302 -0.21 -5.57 -21.93
C SER A 302 -0.79 -6.21 -20.67
N PRO A 303 0.01 -6.62 -19.66
CA PRO A 303 -0.53 -7.15 -18.40
C PRO A 303 -1.49 -6.20 -17.68
N THR A 304 -1.24 -4.89 -17.72
CA THR A 304 -2.11 -3.89 -17.07
C THR A 304 -3.45 -3.77 -17.80
N ILE A 305 -3.44 -3.83 -19.13
CA ILE A 305 -4.67 -3.76 -19.93
C ILE A 305 -5.52 -5.02 -19.75
N GLU A 306 -4.91 -6.21 -19.76
CA GLU A 306 -5.63 -7.46 -19.49
C GLU A 306 -6.23 -7.49 -18.08
N LEU A 307 -5.46 -7.01 -17.09
CA LEU A 307 -5.94 -6.89 -15.73
C LEU A 307 -7.09 -5.90 -15.60
N LEU A 308 -7.04 -4.77 -16.31
CA LEU A 308 -8.12 -3.79 -16.36
C LEU A 308 -9.40 -4.41 -16.93
N GLU A 309 -9.32 -5.20 -18.00
CA GLU A 309 -10.48 -5.88 -18.57
C GLU A 309 -11.13 -6.82 -17.55
N ARG A 310 -10.33 -7.61 -16.83
CA ARG A 310 -10.85 -8.47 -15.76
C ARG A 310 -11.52 -7.67 -14.64
N VAL A 311 -10.96 -6.52 -14.25
CA VAL A 311 -11.57 -5.64 -13.24
C VAL A 311 -12.91 -5.12 -13.74
N ILE A 312 -12.98 -4.63 -14.99
CA ILE A 312 -14.21 -4.15 -15.62
C ILE A 312 -15.26 -5.27 -15.64
N ASP A 313 -14.87 -6.49 -16.01
CA ASP A 313 -15.76 -7.65 -16.01
C ASP A 313 -16.29 -7.93 -14.61
N TYR A 314 -15.45 -7.93 -13.58
CA TYR A 314 -15.91 -8.14 -12.19
C TYR A 314 -16.81 -7.02 -11.64
N VAL A 315 -16.69 -5.80 -12.17
CA VAL A 315 -17.54 -4.66 -11.79
C VAL A 315 -18.93 -4.81 -12.39
N PHE A 316 -19.03 -5.11 -13.69
CA PHE A 316 -20.31 -5.15 -14.40
C PHE A 316 -20.98 -6.52 -14.39
N ASN A 317 -20.19 -7.59 -14.44
CA ASN A 317 -20.67 -8.95 -14.39
C ASN A 317 -20.57 -9.44 -12.94
N LYS A 318 -21.71 -9.83 -12.37
CA LYS A 318 -21.71 -10.62 -11.13
C LYS A 318 -21.08 -11.97 -11.47
N THR A 319 -19.77 -12.12 -11.25
CA THR A 319 -19.19 -13.46 -11.26
C THR A 319 -19.74 -14.19 -10.05
N THR A 320 -20.77 -15.01 -10.28
CA THR A 320 -21.26 -16.00 -9.35
C THR A 320 -20.17 -17.07 -9.21
N ALA A 321 -19.16 -16.79 -8.39
CA ALA A 321 -18.11 -17.76 -8.08
C ALA A 321 -18.02 -17.95 -6.56
N GLN A 322 -18.69 -19.02 -6.14
CA GLN A 322 -18.30 -19.91 -5.05
C GLN A 322 -18.59 -19.48 -3.61
N GLN A 323 -19.87 -19.60 -3.25
CA GLN A 323 -20.22 -20.54 -2.17
C GLN A 323 -19.83 -21.95 -2.62
N THR A 324 -18.58 -22.35 -2.44
CA THR A 324 -18.26 -23.77 -2.28
C THR A 324 -17.94 -23.98 -0.81
N SER A 325 -18.94 -24.54 -0.14
CA SER A 325 -18.85 -25.34 1.07
C SER A 325 -17.45 -25.95 1.27
N PHE A 326 -16.68 -25.37 2.18
CA PHE A 326 -15.80 -26.19 3.02
C PHE A 326 -16.59 -26.49 4.29
N ARG A 327 -17.15 -27.70 4.30
CA ARG A 327 -17.37 -28.46 5.54
C ARG A 327 -16.02 -28.88 6.08
#